data_AF-A0A916C116-F1
#
_entry.id   AF-A0A916C116-F1
#
_cell.length_a   1.000
_cell.length_b   1.000
_cell.length_c   1.000
_cell.angle_alpha   90.00
_cell.angle_beta   90.00
_cell.angle_gamma   90.00
#
_symmetry.space_group_name_H-M   'P 1'
#
loop_
_entity.id
_entity.type
_entity.pdbx_description
1 polymer ?
#
loop_
_entity_poly.entity_id
_entity_poly.type
_entity_poly.pdbx_seq_one_letter_code
_entity_poly.pdbx_strand_id
1 'polypeptide(L)'
;MNTQVLELESLDARLREAVHVANHGLVLLTENGTPKFVIRDLNDDEVVEDLLAQNPEFLESIRMARQQIAEGRSMTLAEVRAKYAAQEKE
;
A
#
# COMPACT_ATOMS: atom_id res chain seq x y z
N MET A 1 -18.85 -2.66 0.15
CA MET A 1 -18.56 -1.32 0.71
C MET A 1 -19.20 -0.29 -0.19
N ASN A 2 -19.98 0.63 0.37
CA ASN A 2 -20.41 1.81 -0.39
C ASN A 2 -19.31 2.86 -0.20
N THR A 3 -18.53 3.10 -1.24
CA THR A 3 -17.49 4.12 -1.23
C THR A 3 -18.04 5.38 -1.88
N GLN A 4 -18.04 6.49 -1.16
CA GLN A 4 -18.33 7.80 -1.70
C GLN A 4 -17.02 8.50 -2.07
N VAL A 5 -16.94 9.03 -3.29
CA VAL A 5 -15.79 9.81 -3.75
C VAL A 5 -16.17 11.29 -3.66
N LEU A 6 -15.31 12.08 -3.01
CA LEU A 6 -15.43 13.53 -2.93
C LEU A 6 -14.17 14.15 -3.52
N GLU A 7 -14.35 15.12 -4.41
CA GLU A 7 -13.23 15.89 -4.96
C GLU A 7 -12.68 16.85 -3.90
N LEU A 8 -11.36 17.00 -3.84
CA LEU A 8 -10.70 17.81 -2.82
C LEU A 8 -11.16 19.28 -2.89
N GLU A 9 -11.41 19.77 -4.10
CA GLU A 9 -11.88 21.12 -4.39
C GLU A 9 -13.29 21.39 -3.86
N SER A 10 -14.09 20.34 -3.65
CA SER A 10 -15.45 20.45 -3.11
C SER A 10 -15.48 20.61 -1.58
N LEU A 11 -14.34 20.38 -0.92
CA LEU A 11 -14.21 20.49 0.53
C LEU A 11 -13.98 21.94 0.96
N ASP A 12 -14.35 22.25 2.21
CA ASP A 12 -14.05 23.55 2.79
C ASP A 12 -12.54 23.80 2.90
N ALA A 13 -12.14 25.07 2.93
CA ALA A 13 -10.74 25.47 2.90
C ALA A 13 -9.92 24.88 4.06
N ARG A 14 -10.51 24.75 5.25
CA ARG A 14 -9.83 24.24 6.43
C ARG A 14 -9.62 22.74 6.33
N LEU A 15 -10.60 22.00 5.82
CA LEU A 15 -10.45 20.57 5.57
C LEU A 15 -9.43 20.31 4.47
N ARG A 16 -9.40 21.11 3.41
CA ARG A 16 -8.36 21.03 2.38
C ARG A 16 -6.96 21.25 2.94
N GLU A 17 -6.78 22.24 3.80
CA GLU A 17 -5.50 22.49 4.48
C GLU A 17 -5.09 21.29 5.34
N ALA A 18 -6.01 20.73 6.11
CA ALA A 18 -5.76 19.53 6.90
C ALA A 18 -5.34 18.33 6.03
N VAL A 19 -5.97 18.11 4.87
CA VAL A 19 -5.56 17.07 3.94
C VAL A 19 -4.17 17.35 3.36
N HIS A 20 -3.86 18.60 3.03
CA HIS A 20 -2.53 18.96 2.54
C HIS A 20 -1.43 18.68 3.57
N VAL A 21 -1.67 18.98 4.85
CA VAL A 21 -0.76 18.63 5.94
C VAL A 21 -0.62 17.11 6.08
N ALA A 22 -1.72 16.37 5.90
CA ALA A 22 -1.73 14.91 5.96
C ALA A 22 -0.95 14.22 4.81
N ASN A 23 -0.59 14.94 3.74
CA ASN A 23 0.34 14.41 2.73
C ASN A 23 1.78 14.29 3.23
N HIS A 24 2.10 14.91 4.37
CA HIS A 24 3.44 14.91 4.95
C HIS A 24 3.44 14.35 6.38
N GLY A 25 2.35 13.72 6.82
CA GLY A 25 2.22 13.14 8.15
C GLY A 25 0.78 12.78 8.52
N LEU A 26 0.51 12.63 9.82
CA LEU A 26 -0.81 12.24 10.32
C LEU A 26 -1.58 13.45 10.85
N VAL A 27 -2.85 13.57 10.46
CA VAL A 27 -3.77 14.57 11.04
C VAL A 27 -4.88 13.85 11.81
N LEU A 28 -5.00 14.16 13.10
CA LEU A 28 -6.04 13.65 13.98
C LEU A 28 -7.19 14.65 14.07
N LEU A 29 -8.39 14.23 13.70
CA LEU A 29 -9.61 14.98 13.96
C LEU A 29 -10.16 14.56 15.32
N THR A 30 -10.34 15.54 16.22
CA THR A 30 -10.84 15.32 17.57
C THR A 30 -12.20 15.99 17.78
N GLU A 31 -13.02 15.38 18.61
CA GLU A 31 -14.26 15.96 19.14
C GLU A 31 -14.12 16.01 20.66
N ASN A 32 -14.18 17.22 21.24
CA ASN A 32 -13.96 17.44 22.67
C ASN A 32 -12.65 16.84 23.19
N GLY A 33 -11.56 16.94 22.41
CA GLY A 33 -10.25 16.39 22.75
C GLY A 33 -10.12 14.88 22.57
N THR A 34 -11.18 14.19 22.15
CA THR A 34 -11.14 12.74 21.87
C THR A 34 -10.94 12.51 20.36
N PRO A 35 -9.89 11.78 19.93
CA PRO A 35 -9.72 11.42 18.52
C PRO A 35 -10.90 10.61 17.97
N LYS A 36 -11.36 10.98 16.76
CA LYS A 36 -12.48 10.32 16.05
C LYS A 36 -12.08 9.81 14.69
N PHE A 37 -11.26 10.57 13.97
CA PHE A 37 -10.82 10.23 12.61
C PHE A 37 -9.33 10.54 12.43
N VAL A 38 -8.74 9.82 11.47
CA VAL A 38 -7.37 10.05 11.00
C VAL A 38 -7.46 10.39 9.53
N ILE A 39 -6.76 11.44 9.11
CA ILE A 39 -6.47 11.74 7.72
C ILE A 39 -5.00 11.39 7.50
N ARG A 40 -4.72 10.57 6.49
CA ARG A 40 -3.39 10.14 6.07
C ARG A 40 -3.35 9.95 4.56
N ASP A 41 -2.20 10.17 3.94
CA ASP A 41 -2.00 9.85 2.53
C ASP A 41 -2.17 8.34 2.31
N LEU A 42 -2.81 7.98 1.20
CA LEU A 42 -2.92 6.57 0.79
C LEU A 42 -1.62 6.04 0.19
N ASN A 43 -0.74 6.94 -0.27
CA ASN A 43 0.58 6.59 -0.79
C ASN A 43 1.66 6.57 0.30
N ASP A 44 1.30 6.83 1.55
CA ASP A 44 2.20 6.61 2.69
C ASP A 44 2.49 5.09 2.77
N ASP A 45 3.79 4.75 2.77
CA ASP A 45 4.29 3.39 2.71
C ASP A 45 3.66 2.50 3.81
N GLU A 46 3.42 3.04 5.01
CA GLU A 46 2.80 2.30 6.11
C GLU A 46 1.34 1.90 5.80
N VAL A 47 0.61 2.75 5.06
CA VAL A 47 -0.78 2.49 4.66
C VAL A 47 -0.85 1.44 3.57
N VAL A 48 0.08 1.49 2.63
CA VAL A 48 0.19 0.49 1.56
C VAL A 48 0.52 -0.88 2.16
N GLU A 49 1.44 -0.93 3.12
CA GLU A 49 1.78 -2.16 3.85
C GLU A 49 0.57 -2.72 4.61
N ASP A 50 -0.15 -1.89 5.36
CA ASP A 50 -1.37 -2.27 6.07
C ASP A 50 -2.45 -2.86 5.13
N LEU A 51 -2.62 -2.24 3.96
CA LEU A 51 -3.61 -2.66 2.96
C LEU A 51 -3.19 -3.96 2.26
N LEU A 52 -1.90 -4.11 1.92
CA LEU A 52 -1.35 -5.34 1.36
C LEU A 52 -1.48 -6.50 2.35
N ALA A 53 -1.20 -6.26 3.64
CA ALA A 53 -1.33 -7.27 4.69
C ALA A 53 -2.76 -7.78 4.89
N GLN A 54 -3.77 -7.00 4.47
CA GLN A 54 -5.19 -7.39 4.52
C GLN A 54 -5.68 -8.01 3.21
N ASN A 55 -4.91 -7.97 2.13
CA ASN A 55 -5.31 -8.50 0.83
C ASN A 55 -5.14 -10.04 0.79
N PRO A 56 -6.24 -10.82 0.63
CA PRO A 56 -6.15 -12.28 0.62
C PRO A 56 -5.28 -12.86 -0.50
N GLU A 57 -5.29 -12.25 -1.69
CA GLU A 57 -4.48 -12.69 -2.83
C GLU A 57 -2.99 -12.46 -2.56
N PHE A 58 -2.67 -11.33 -1.93
CA PHE A 58 -1.29 -11.03 -1.53
C PHE A 58 -0.79 -12.02 -0.47
N LEU A 59 -1.60 -12.30 0.57
CA LEU A 59 -1.27 -13.30 1.58
C LEU A 59 -1.04 -14.68 0.99
N GLU A 60 -1.89 -15.08 0.02
CA GLU A 60 -1.75 -16.35 -0.69
C GLU A 60 -0.46 -16.39 -1.53
N SER A 61 -0.10 -15.29 -2.18
CA SER A 61 1.16 -15.18 -2.93
C SER A 61 2.38 -15.39 -2.03
N ILE A 62 2.38 -14.82 -0.82
CA ILE A 62 3.45 -15.00 0.18
C ILE A 62 3.48 -16.45 0.67
N ARG A 63 2.32 -17.06 0.91
CA ARG A 63 2.22 -18.48 1.30
C ARG A 63 2.83 -19.38 0.22
N MET A 64 2.48 -19.16 -1.04
CA MET A 64 3.01 -19.90 -2.18
C MET A 64 4.52 -19.69 -2.34
N ALA A 65 5.00 -18.45 -2.24
CA ALA A 65 6.43 -18.15 -2.35
C ALA A 65 7.24 -18.86 -1.25
N ARG A 66 6.75 -18.86 0.00
CA ARG A 66 7.38 -19.59 1.11
C ARG A 66 7.42 -21.09 0.86
N GLN A 67 6.35 -21.66 0.32
CA GLN A 67 6.31 -23.07 -0.05
C GLN A 67 7.34 -23.39 -1.15
N GLN A 68 7.41 -22.59 -2.20
CA GLN A 68 8.39 -22.76 -3.27
C GLN A 68 9.83 -22.70 -2.75
N ILE A 69 10.14 -21.77 -1.85
CA ILE A 69 11.46 -21.68 -1.21
C ILE A 69 11.76 -22.95 -0.40
N ALA A 70 10.81 -23.44 0.40
CA ALA A 70 10.98 -24.66 1.19
C ALA A 70 11.18 -25.91 0.29
N GLU A 71 10.57 -25.92 -0.89
CA GLU A 71 10.75 -26.95 -1.92
C GLU A 71 12.03 -26.77 -2.76
N GLY A 72 12.88 -25.78 -2.45
CA GLY A 72 14.12 -25.50 -3.18
C GLY A 72 13.91 -24.83 -4.54
N ARG A 73 12.69 -24.37 -4.84
CA ARG A 73 12.32 -23.67 -6.09
C ARG A 73 12.61 -22.17 -6.03
N SER A 74 13.73 -21.78 -5.43
CA SER A 74 14.24 -20.41 -5.43
C SER A 74 15.25 -20.21 -6.55
N MET A 75 15.28 -19.02 -7.15
CA MET A 75 16.34 -18.64 -8.09
C MET A 75 17.15 -17.49 -7.50
N THR A 76 18.47 -17.54 -7.69
CA THR A 76 19.37 -16.42 -7.44
C THR A 76 19.18 -15.34 -8.49
N LEU A 77 19.59 -14.11 -8.16
CA LEU A 77 19.53 -12.99 -9.10
C LEU A 77 20.33 -13.26 -10.39
N ALA A 78 21.44 -14.00 -10.30
CA ALA A 78 22.24 -14.38 -11.45
C ALA A 78 21.49 -15.35 -12.38
N GLU A 79 20.81 -16.35 -11.83
CA GLU A 79 20.01 -17.31 -12.60
C GLU A 79 18.79 -16.64 -13.26
N VAL A 80 18.15 -15.70 -12.56
CA VAL A 80 17.04 -14.91 -13.13
C VAL A 80 17.54 -14.11 -14.34
N ARG A 81 18.66 -13.40 -14.21
CA ARG A 81 19.26 -12.63 -15.30
C ARG A 81 19.63 -13.51 -16.49
N ALA A 82 20.23 -14.67 -16.24
CA ALA A 82 20.58 -15.62 -17.29
C ALA A 82 19.33 -16.17 -18.02
N LYS A 83 18.27 -16.49 -17.29
CA LYS A 83 17.01 -17.00 -17.85
C LYS A 83 16.36 -16.02 -18.82
N TYR A 84 16.25 -14.75 -18.44
CA TYR A 84 15.56 -13.75 -19.27
C TYR A 84 16.47 -13.16 -20.37
N ALA A 85 17.78 -13.06 -20.16
CA ALA A 85 18.72 -12.70 -21.23
C ALA A 85 18.80 -13.75 -22.35
N ALA A 86 18.44 -15.01 -22.06
CA ALA A 86 18.34 -16.07 -23.05
C ALA A 86 17.02 -16.00 -23.86
N GLN A 87 15.95 -15.44 -23.30
CA GLN A 87 14.63 -15.32 -23.95
C GLN A 87 14.54 -14.14 -24.93
N GLU A 88 15.40 -13.12 -24.80
CA GLU A 88 15.47 -11.99 -25.74
C GLU A 88 16.26 -12.32 -27.03
N LYS A 89 16.78 -13.54 -27.17
CA LYS A 89 17.60 -13.98 -28.32
C LYS A 89 16.90 -14.96 -29.26
N GLU A 90 15.62 -15.27 -29.03
CA GLU A 90 14.73 -15.96 -29.98
C GLU A 90 13.81 -14.96 -30.68
#